data_AF-A0A2G2K4P0-F1
#
_entry.id   AF-A0A2G2K4P0-F1
#
_cell.length_a   1.000
_cell.length_b   1.000
_cell.length_c   1.000
_cell.angle_alpha   90.00
_cell.angle_beta   90.00
_cell.angle_gamma   90.00
#
_symmetry.space_group_name_H-M   'P 1'
#
loop_
_entity.id
_entity.type
_entity.pdbx_description
1 polymer ?
#
loop_
_entity_poly.entity_id
_entity_poly.type
_entity_poly.pdbx_seq_one_letter_code
_entity_poly.pdbx_strand_id
1 'polypeptide(L)'
;MAAVEILRNLPWFRDLITKGEIDHLQEAMERSSTDGVVTFDQSLYELHQNGQISLEEALRHATSENNLRLRIQLEGNEAKDRQEIGSTLHKVEF
;
A
#
# COMPACT_ATOMS: atom_id res chain seq x y z
N MET A 1 -6.68 -6.17 -14.75
CA MET A 1 -5.45 -5.72 -14.05
C MET A 1 -4.88 -6.90 -13.29
N ALA A 2 -3.65 -6.81 -12.78
CA ALA A 2 -3.08 -7.83 -11.91
C ALA A 2 -2.52 -7.14 -10.66
N ALA A 3 -2.80 -7.70 -9.48
CA ALA A 3 -2.06 -7.37 -8.26
C ALA A 3 -0.77 -8.19 -8.26
N VAL A 4 0.36 -7.57 -7.93
CA VAL A 4 1.67 -8.23 -7.94
C VAL A 4 2.48 -7.84 -6.72
N GLU A 5 3.19 -8.81 -6.16
CA GLU A 5 4.22 -8.59 -5.16
C GLU A 5 5.60 -8.60 -5.82
N ILE A 6 6.47 -7.69 -5.41
CA ILE A 6 7.82 -7.55 -5.94
C ILE A 6 8.81 -7.48 -4.77
N LEU A 7 9.62 -8.52 -4.64
CA LEU A 7 10.79 -8.54 -3.76
C LEU A 7 12.06 -8.42 -4.58
N ARG A 8 12.87 -7.40 -4.31
CA ARG A 8 14.18 -7.21 -4.95
C ARG A 8 15.30 -7.76 -4.08
N ASN A 9 16.35 -8.30 -4.69
CA ASN A 9 17.50 -8.82 -3.96
C ASN A 9 18.37 -7.69 -3.38
N LEU A 10 17.94 -7.14 -2.24
CA LEU A 10 18.67 -6.12 -1.47
C LEU A 10 19.45 -6.77 -0.33
N PRO A 11 20.56 -6.17 0.15
CA PRO A 11 21.42 -6.79 1.15
C PRO A 11 20.68 -7.30 2.40
N TRP A 12 19.78 -6.50 2.97
CA TRP A 12 19.04 -6.89 4.17
C TRP A 12 18.02 -8.02 3.93
N PHE A 13 17.35 -8.05 2.77
CA PHE A 13 16.45 -9.15 2.44
C PHE A 13 17.22 -10.45 2.22
N ARG A 14 18.38 -10.36 1.56
CA ARG A 14 19.29 -11.50 1.41
C ARG A 14 19.76 -12.02 2.77
N ASP A 15 20.07 -11.13 3.70
CA ASP A 15 20.49 -11.51 5.04
C ASP A 15 19.37 -12.25 5.79
N LEU A 16 18.14 -11.73 5.76
CA LEU A 16 16.97 -12.39 6.35
C LEU A 16 16.76 -13.79 5.76
N ILE A 17 16.82 -13.92 4.43
CA ILE A 17 16.68 -15.21 3.73
C ILE A 17 17.81 -16.17 4.13
N THR A 18 19.06 -15.70 4.18
CA THR A 18 20.23 -16.53 4.50
C THR A 18 20.19 -17.05 5.93
N LYS A 19 19.63 -16.27 6.86
CA LYS A 19 19.44 -16.66 8.26
C LYS A 19 18.19 -17.53 8.50
N GLY A 20 17.34 -17.70 7.48
CA GLY A 20 16.06 -18.38 7.62
C GLY A 20 14.98 -17.55 8.35
N GLU A 21 15.20 -16.26 8.51
CA GLU A 21 14.31 -15.30 9.20
C GLU A 21 13.18 -14.82 8.26
N ILE A 22 12.50 -15.76 7.60
CA ILE A 22 11.49 -15.47 6.56
C ILE A 22 10.27 -14.74 7.14
N ASP A 23 9.92 -14.99 8.40
CA ASP A 23 8.78 -14.35 9.07
C ASP A 23 8.93 -12.83 9.17
N HIS A 24 10.17 -12.32 9.19
CA HIS A 24 10.46 -10.89 9.22
C HIS A 24 10.47 -10.24 7.83
N LEU A 25 10.42 -11.02 6.75
CA LEU A 25 10.53 -10.52 5.39
C LEU A 25 9.34 -9.65 5.00
N GLN A 26 8.13 -10.06 5.38
CA GLN A 26 6.90 -9.32 5.12
C GLN A 26 6.94 -7.93 5.76
N GLU A 27 7.25 -7.85 7.05
CA GLU A 27 7.38 -6.57 7.77
C GLU A 27 8.47 -5.69 7.16
N ALA A 28 9.60 -6.31 6.79
CA ALA A 28 10.71 -5.59 6.16
C ALA A 28 10.33 -5.03 4.78
N MET A 29 9.50 -5.74 4.00
CA MET A 29 8.95 -5.24 2.73
C MET A 29 7.96 -4.10 2.95
N GLU A 30 7.03 -4.23 3.91
CA GLU A 30 6.04 -3.19 4.23
C GLU A 30 6.69 -1.87 4.65
N ARG A 31 7.80 -1.96 5.39
CA ARG A 31 8.57 -0.79 5.85
C ARG A 31 9.55 -0.27 4.81
N SER A 32 9.77 -1.00 3.72
CA SER A 32 10.74 -0.59 2.70
C SER A 32 10.20 0.59 1.90
N SER A 33 10.92 1.70 1.91
CA SER A 33 10.73 2.79 0.96
C SER A 33 11.55 2.61 -0.31
N THR A 34 12.05 1.40 -0.58
CA THR A 34 12.93 1.16 -1.72
C THR A 34 12.15 1.02 -3.01
N ASP A 35 12.56 1.78 -4.02
CA ASP A 35 11.96 1.73 -5.35
C ASP A 35 11.87 0.31 -5.93
N GLY A 36 10.64 -0.07 -6.26
CA GLY A 36 10.31 -1.35 -6.88
C GLY A 36 10.23 -2.52 -5.90
N VAL A 37 10.19 -2.29 -4.59
CA VAL A 37 9.72 -3.27 -3.61
C VAL A 37 8.26 -2.96 -3.32
N VAL A 38 7.37 -3.92 -3.53
CA VAL A 38 5.93 -3.74 -3.37
C VAL A 38 5.36 -5.00 -2.75
N THR A 39 4.61 -4.88 -1.66
CA THR A 39 3.86 -6.01 -1.07
C THR A 39 2.56 -6.24 -1.82
N PHE A 40 2.01 -7.45 -1.73
CA PHE A 40 0.73 -7.74 -2.37
C PHE A 40 -0.40 -6.79 -1.90
N ASP A 41 -0.49 -6.52 -0.60
CA ASP A 41 -1.49 -5.62 -0.02
C ASP A 41 -1.30 -4.16 -0.48
N GLN A 42 -0.06 -3.71 -0.74
CA GLN A 42 0.20 -2.41 -1.37
C GLN A 42 -0.32 -2.36 -2.80
N SER A 43 -0.12 -3.42 -3.58
CA SER A 43 -0.63 -3.51 -4.95
C SER A 43 -2.18 -3.52 -4.97
N LEU A 44 -2.83 -4.29 -4.09
CA LEU A 44 -4.29 -4.28 -3.95
C LEU A 44 -4.84 -2.91 -3.55
N TYR A 45 -4.17 -2.25 -2.61
CA TYR A 45 -4.51 -0.88 -2.21
C TYR A 45 -4.49 0.09 -3.40
N GLU A 46 -3.42 0.08 -4.20
CA GLU A 46 -3.30 0.95 -5.37
C GLU A 46 -4.38 0.66 -6.43
N LEU A 47 -4.65 -0.61 -6.73
CA LEU A 47 -5.70 -1.00 -7.68
C LEU A 47 -7.09 -0.53 -7.20
N HIS A 48 -7.37 -0.60 -5.90
CA HIS A 48 -8.61 -0.10 -5.32
C HIS A 48 -8.68 1.44 -5.41
N GLN A 49 -7.61 2.15 -5.03
CA GLN A 49 -7.55 3.61 -5.08
C GLN A 49 -7.72 4.14 -6.51
N ASN A 50 -7.23 3.41 -7.50
CA ASN A 50 -7.41 3.73 -8.91
C ASN A 50 -8.79 3.32 -9.47
N GLY A 51 -9.69 2.80 -8.62
CA GLY A 51 -11.04 2.38 -9.00
C GLY A 51 -11.07 1.15 -9.91
N GLN A 52 -9.97 0.38 -9.96
CA GLN A 52 -9.85 -0.73 -10.87
C GLN A 52 -10.49 -2.00 -10.28
N ILE A 53 -10.32 -2.27 -8.97
CA ILE A 53 -11.06 -3.30 -8.21
C ILE A 53 -12.01 -2.67 -7.18
N SER A 54 -13.06 -3.42 -6.79
CA SER A 54 -13.91 -3.05 -5.67
C SER A 54 -13.22 -3.29 -4.32
N LEU A 55 -13.71 -2.64 -3.26
CA LEU A 55 -13.24 -2.87 -1.90
C LEU A 55 -13.40 -4.34 -1.49
N GLU A 56 -14.52 -4.96 -1.84
CA GLU A 56 -14.77 -6.37 -1.56
C GLU A 56 -13.71 -7.27 -2.22
N GLU A 57 -13.37 -6.99 -3.47
CA GLU A 57 -12.39 -7.77 -4.22
C GLU A 57 -10.97 -7.58 -3.67
N ALA A 58 -10.63 -6.36 -3.25
CA ALA A 58 -9.37 -6.07 -2.59
C ALA A 58 -9.24 -6.83 -1.27
N LEU A 59 -10.27 -6.81 -0.42
CA LEU A 59 -10.25 -7.47 0.87
C LEU A 59 -10.23 -8.99 0.75
N ARG A 60 -11.00 -9.56 -0.18
CA ARG A 60 -11.05 -11.02 -0.43
C ARG A 60 -9.67 -11.63 -0.72
N HIS A 61 -8.76 -10.86 -1.30
CA HIS A 61 -7.42 -11.32 -1.70
C HIS A 61 -6.31 -10.81 -0.78
N ALA A 62 -6.61 -9.98 0.21
CA ALA A 62 -5.61 -9.41 1.10
C ALA A 62 -4.94 -10.46 1.98
N THR A 63 -3.64 -10.30 2.24
CA THR A 63 -2.92 -11.10 3.23
C THR A 63 -3.44 -10.77 4.64
N SER A 64 -3.82 -9.51 4.89
CA SER A 64 -4.54 -9.10 6.09
C SER A 64 -5.70 -8.17 5.75
N GLU A 65 -6.92 -8.71 5.74
CA GLU A 65 -8.15 -7.95 5.50
C GLU A 65 -8.27 -6.72 6.41
N ASN A 66 -7.91 -6.89 7.69
CA ASN A 66 -8.03 -5.82 8.67
C ASN A 66 -7.02 -4.70 8.41
N ASN A 67 -5.76 -5.04 8.11
CA ASN A 67 -4.74 -4.03 7.85
C ASN A 67 -5.04 -3.27 6.56
N LEU A 68 -5.43 -3.96 5.49
CA LEU A 68 -5.80 -3.32 4.22
C LEU A 68 -7.02 -2.41 4.39
N ARG A 69 -8.04 -2.86 5.12
CA ARG A 69 -9.23 -2.03 5.42
C ARG A 69 -8.86 -0.77 6.18
N LEU A 70 -8.06 -0.89 7.24
CA LEU A 70 -7.64 0.24 8.06
C LEU A 70 -6.85 1.24 7.22
N ARG A 71 -5.93 0.76 6.38
CA ARG A 71 -5.15 1.60 5.46
C ARG A 71 -6.02 2.37 4.47
N ILE A 72 -6.97 1.68 3.81
CA ILE A 72 -7.91 2.32 2.88
C ILE A 72 -8.71 3.43 3.55
N GLN A 73 -9.17 3.19 4.79
CA GLN A 73 -9.93 4.19 5.54
C GLN A 73 -9.09 5.40 5.96
N LEU A 74 -7.88 5.19 6.48
CA LEU A 74 -7.00 6.26 6.93
C LEU A 74 -6.55 7.14 5.75
N GLU A 75 -6.00 6.54 4.70
CA GLU A 75 -5.49 7.28 3.54
C GLU A 75 -6.63 7.89 2.70
N GLY A 76 -7.79 7.23 2.65
CA GLY A 76 -8.99 7.76 1.99
C GLY A 76 -9.54 9.02 2.67
N ASN A 77 -9.45 9.12 4.00
CA ASN A 77 -9.83 10.32 4.74
C ASN A 77 -8.81 11.45 4.51
N GLU A 78 -7.51 11.17 4.60
CA GLU A 78 -6.50 12.19 4.32
C GLU A 78 -6.56 12.74 2.88
N ALA A 79 -6.89 11.88 1.90
CA ALA A 79 -7.07 12.31 0.52
C ALA A 79 -8.24 13.27 0.36
N LYS A 80 -9.36 13.04 1.07
CA LYS A 80 -10.51 13.95 1.10
C LYS A 80 -10.15 15.29 1.74
N ASP A 81 -9.47 15.26 2.89
CA ASP A 81 -9.05 16.47 3.60
C ASP A 81 -8.15 17.34 2.70
N ARG A 82 -7.18 16.74 2.01
CA ARG A 82 -6.31 17.47 1.06
C ARG A 82 -7.09 18.10 -0.10
N GLN A 83 -8.11 17.42 -0.63
CA GLN A 83 -8.97 17.96 -1.69
C GLN A 83 -9.85 19.12 -1.19
N GLU A 84 -10.37 19.05 0.04
CA GLU A 84 -11.14 20.12 0.66
C GLU A 84 -10.28 21.37 0.92
N ILE A 85 -9.04 21.20 1.38
CA ILE A 85 -8.12 22.32 1.60
C ILE A 85 -7.72 22.97 0.27
N GLY A 86 -7.38 22.16 -0.76
CA GLY A 86 -7.03 22.66 -2.09
C GLY A 86 -8.17 23.40 -2.78
N SER A 87 -9.41 22.90 -2.65
CA SER A 87 -10.60 23.56 -3.20
C SER A 87 -10.99 24.84 -2.46
N THR A 88 -10.71 24.91 -1.15
CA THR A 88 -10.88 26.14 -0.36
C THR A 88 -9.89 27.21 -0.79
N LEU A 89 -8.62 26.86 -1.01
CA LEU A 89 -7.58 27.79 -1.48
C LEU A 89 -7.88 28.35 -2.89
N HIS A 90 -8.44 27.53 -3.78
CA HIS A 90 -8.82 27.97 -5.13
C HIS A 90 -10.02 28.96 -5.14
N LYS A 91 -10.81 29.02 -4.06
CA LYS A 91 -11.92 29.98 -3.89
C LYS A 91 -11.50 31.34 -3.31
N VAL A 92 -10.26 31.49 -2.87
CA VAL A 92 -9.76 32.72 -2.21
C VAL A 92 -8.95 33.62 -3.15
N GLU A 93 -8.77 33.24 -4.43
CA GLU A 93 -8.25 34.17 -5.43
C GLU A 93 -9.40 34.98 -6.04
N PHE A 94 -9.22 36.30 -6.02
CA PHE A 94 -10.17 37.37 -6.32
C PHE A 94 -10.69 37.37 -7.76
#